data_AF-A0A382F7V0-F1
#
_entry.id   AF-A0A382F7V0-F1
#
_cell.length_a   1.000
_cell.length_b   1.000
_cell.length_c   1.000
_cell.angle_alpha   90.00
_cell.angle_beta   90.00
_cell.angle_gamma   90.00
#
_symmetry.space_group_name_H-M   'P 1'
#
loop_
_entity.id
_entity.type
_entity.pdbx_description
1 polymer ?
#
loop_
_entity_poly.entity_id
_entity_poly.type
_entity_poly.pdbx_seq_one_letter_code
_entity_poly.pdbx_strand_id
1 'polypeptide(L)' 'HTPPRPGDINRISLDSTRAADELGWIPKMLLEEGLKTTVEWFGSQEYEES' A
#
# COMPACT_ATOMS: atom_id res chain seq x y z
N HIS A 1 10.56 -20.72 -0.50
CA HIS A 1 9.70 -20.05 0.49
C HIS A 1 10.40 -20.06 1.83
N THR A 2 10.59 -18.88 2.44
CA THR A 2 11.14 -18.74 3.80
C THR A 2 10.01 -18.99 4.82
N PRO A 3 10.29 -19.64 5.97
CA PRO A 3 9.27 -19.83 7.00
C PRO A 3 8.74 -18.48 7.52
N PRO A 4 7.45 -18.42 7.91
CA PRO A 4 6.86 -17.24 8.53
C PRO A 4 7.58 -16.91 9.83
N ARG A 5 7.70 -15.62 10.14
CA ARG A 5 8.30 -15.14 11.37
C ARG A 5 7.29 -15.31 12.52
N PRO A 6 7.75 -15.56 13.75
CA PRO A 6 6.87 -15.56 14.91
C PRO A 6 6.09 -14.23 14.99
N GLY A 7 4.75 -14.31 14.99
CA GLY A 7 3.86 -13.16 15.01
C GLY A 7 3.32 -12.71 13.64
N ASP A 8 3.74 -13.34 12.54
CA ASP A 8 3.21 -13.02 11.22
C ASP A 8 1.71 -13.32 11.13
N ILE A 9 0.94 -12.33 10.66
CA ILE A 9 -0.45 -12.52 10.25
C ILE A 9 -0.44 -12.92 8.77
N ASN A 10 -1.02 -14.08 8.47
CA ASN A 10 -1.03 -14.63 7.11
C ASN A 10 -1.76 -13.73 6.10
N ARG A 11 -2.88 -13.12 6.52
CA ARG A 11 -3.66 -12.19 5.70
C ARG A 11 -4.42 -11.18 6.55
N ILE A 12 -4.35 -9.92 6.16
CA ILE A 12 -5.18 -8.84 6.70
C ILE A 12 -5.82 -8.06 5.55
N SER A 13 -7.11 -7.80 5.64
CA SER A 13 -7.88 -7.04 4.66
C SER A 13 -9.03 -6.33 5.35
N LEU A 14 -9.42 -5.16 4.83
CA LEU A 14 -10.50 -4.33 5.36
C LEU A 14 -11.62 -4.19 4.33
N ASP A 15 -12.86 -4.19 4.83
CA ASP A 15 -14.02 -3.75 4.06
C ASP A 15 -14.17 -2.22 4.22
N SER A 16 -14.17 -1.50 3.10
CA SER A 16 -14.25 -0.04 3.07
C SER A 16 -15.66 0.49 2.80
N THR A 17 -16.67 -0.37 2.72
CA THR A 17 -18.06 0.01 2.39
C THR A 17 -18.58 1.13 3.30
N ARG A 18 -18.32 1.05 4.60
CA ARG A 18 -18.77 2.08 5.56
C ARG A 18 -18.16 3.46 5.30
N ALA A 19 -16.89 3.52 4.88
CA ALA A 19 -16.26 4.79 4.53
C ALA A 19 -16.83 5.38 3.23
N ALA A 20 -17.25 4.53 2.29
CA ALA A 20 -17.98 4.97 1.10
C ALA A 20 -19.35 5.53 1.46
N ASP A 21 -20.12 4.82 2.31
CA ASP A 21 -21.48 5.21 2.67
C ASP A 21 -21.54 6.48 3.53
N GLU A 22 -20.69 6.59 4.55
CA GLU A 22 -20.74 7.69 5.51
C GLU A 22 -19.94 8.92 5.06
N LEU A 23 -18.85 8.72 4.29
CA LEU A 23 -17.91 9.78 3.95
C LEU A 23 -17.83 10.05 2.44
N GLY A 24 -18.49 9.25 1.60
CA GLY A 24 -18.31 9.30 0.14
C GLY A 24 -16.89 8.93 -0.28
N TRP A 25 -16.11 8.29 0.59
CA TRP A 25 -14.70 7.99 0.35
C TRP A 25 -14.55 6.61 -0.28
N ILE A 26 -13.80 6.55 -1.38
CA ILE A 26 -13.40 5.30 -2.03
C ILE A 26 -11.91 5.36 -2.37
N PRO A 27 -11.20 4.22 -2.41
CA PRO A 27 -9.83 4.17 -2.90
C PRO A 27 -9.82 4.62 -4.37
N LYS A 28 -8.92 5.55 -4.70
CA LYS A 28 -8.81 6.15 -6.04
C LYS A 28 -7.66 5.61 -6.88
N MET A 29 -6.79 4.81 -6.29
CA MET A 29 -5.56 4.29 -6.91
C MET A 29 -5.49 2.79 -6.67
N LEU A 30 -5.14 2.04 -7.72
CA LEU A 30 -4.94 0.61 -7.61
C LEU A 30 -3.63 0.31 -6.86
N LEU A 31 -3.56 -0.86 -6.23
CA LEU A 31 -2.37 -1.27 -5.48
C LEU A 31 -1.11 -1.25 -6.37
N GLU A 32 -1.21 -1.77 -7.59
CA GLU A 32 -0.10 -1.84 -8.54
C GLU A 32 0.44 -0.45 -8.90
N GLU A 33 -0.46 0.50 -9.16
CA GLU A 33 -0.11 1.89 -9.46
C GLU A 33 0.56 2.56 -8.26
N GLY A 34 -0.01 2.40 -7.06
CA GLY A 34 0.54 2.97 -5.84
C GLY A 34 1.92 2.42 -5.48
N LEU A 35 2.16 1.12 -5.70
CA LEU A 35 3.48 0.50 -5.53
C LEU A 35 4.49 1.08 -6.51
N LYS A 36 4.13 1.23 -7.78
CA LYS A 36 5.01 1.83 -8.80
C LYS A 36 5.41 3.26 -8.41
N THR A 37 4.43 4.11 -8.07
CA THR A 37 4.69 5.49 -7.64
C THR A 37 5.56 5.55 -6.39
N THR A 38 5.37 4.62 -5.44
CA THR A 38 6.19 4.55 -4.24
C THR A 38 7.66 4.23 -4.56
N VAL A 39 7.90 3.24 -5.43
CA VAL A 39 9.26 2.88 -5.87
C VAL A 39 9.92 4.01 -6.65
N GLU A 40 9.18 4.67 -7.56
CA GLU A 40 9.68 5.83 -8.30
C GLU A 40 10.08 6.98 -7.38
N TRP A 41 9.29 7.24 -6.33
CA TRP A 41 9.63 8.24 -5.31
C TRP A 41 10.93 7.90 -4.60
N PHE A 42 11.10 6.66 -4.11
CA PHE A 42 12.35 6.23 -3.49
C PHE A 42 13.54 6.39 -4.43
N GLY A 43 13.39 5.97 -5.69
CA GLY A 43 14.45 6.12 -6.69
C GLY A 43 14.78 7.58 -7.01
N SER A 44 13.81 8.49 -6.91
CA SER A 44 14.04 9.93 -7.14
C SER A 44 14.78 10.60 -5.98
N GLN A 45 14.63 10.11 -4.75
CA GLN A 45 15.33 10.64 -3.57
C GLN A 45 16.83 10.29 -3.58
N GLU A 46 17.21 9.10 -4.05
CA GLU A 46 18.63 8.73 -4.20
C GLU A 46 19.38 9.62 -5.22
N TYR A 47 18.64 10.25 -6.15
CA TYR A 47 19.20 11.19 -7.13
C TYR A 47 19.39 12.62 -6.61
N GLU A 48 18.73 13.02 -5.51
CA GLU A 48 18.89 14.36 -4.90
C GLU A 48 20.06 14.40 -3.88
N GLU A 49 20.47 13.24 -3.35
CA GLU A 49 21.62 13.11 -2.44
C GLU A 49 22.95 12.77 -3.17
N SER A 50 22.94 12.65 -4.51
CA SER A 50 24.11 12.34 -5.35
C SER A 50 24.69 13.56 -6.09
#